data_AF-A0A1G5RHY5-F1
#
_entry.id   AF-A0A1G5RHY5-F1
#
_cell.length_a   1.000
_cell.length_b   1.000
_cell.length_c   1.000
_cell.angle_alpha   90.00
_cell.angle_beta   90.00
_cell.angle_gamma   90.00
#
_symmetry.space_group_name_H-M   'P 1'
#
loop_
_entity.id
_entity.type
_entity.pdbx_description
1 polymer ?
#
loop_
_entity_poly.entity_id
_entity_poly.type
_entity_poly.pdbx_seq_one_letter_code
_entity_poly.pdbx_strand_id
1 'polypeptide(L)'
;MSGLGILTNINRFRSILPGFDMKAKQFNQRYRIGASFIYQPNKILRGGTPVKTVDKAKDLTNCTVVEISTEPYFVRTDYLTPA
;
A
#
# COMPACT_ATOMS: atom_id res chain seq x y z
N MET A 1 28.46 22.24 -1.38
CA MET A 1 27.54 21.69 -2.41
C MET A 1 26.76 20.55 -1.76
N SER A 2 25.57 20.88 -1.27
CA SER A 2 24.78 20.04 -0.36
C SER A 2 23.98 18.97 -1.10
N GLY A 3 24.35 17.70 -0.86
CA GLY A 3 23.62 16.52 -1.31
C GLY A 3 22.32 16.31 -0.55
N LEU A 4 21.27 17.04 -0.92
CA LEU A 4 19.95 16.93 -0.29
C LEU A 4 18.80 17.01 -1.32
N GLY A 5 18.93 16.30 -2.46
CA GLY A 5 17.96 16.39 -3.57
C GLY A 5 17.37 15.09 -4.12
N ILE A 6 17.84 13.91 -3.71
CA ILE A 6 17.54 12.65 -4.45
C ILE A 6 16.55 11.71 -3.71
N LEU A 7 16.35 11.87 -2.40
CA LEU A 7 15.58 10.88 -1.61
C LEU A 7 14.05 11.04 -1.61
N THR A 8 13.50 12.13 -2.15
CA THR A 8 12.04 12.35 -2.18
C THR A 8 11.32 11.70 -3.36
N ASN A 9 12.04 11.10 -4.33
CA ASN A 9 11.43 10.66 -5.59
C ASN A 9 11.28 9.13 -5.77
N ILE A 10 11.96 8.31 -4.96
CA ILE A 10 11.91 6.84 -5.12
C ILE A 10 10.50 6.27 -4.87
N ASN A 11 9.72 6.87 -3.97
CA ASN A 11 8.37 6.41 -3.68
C ASN A 11 7.33 6.88 -4.71
N ARG A 12 7.67 7.86 -5.56
CA ARG A 12 6.80 8.39 -6.62
C ARG A 12 6.94 7.65 -7.94
N PHE A 13 8.14 7.13 -8.24
CA PHE A 13 8.39 6.35 -9.46
C PHE A 13 7.91 4.90 -9.40
N ARG A 14 7.71 4.34 -8.20
CA ARG A 14 7.18 2.97 -8.04
C ARG A 14 5.75 2.79 -8.53
N SER A 15 4.96 3.86 -8.66
CA SER A 15 3.54 3.80 -9.06
C SER A 15 3.31 3.84 -10.58
N ILE A 16 4.35 3.84 -11.41
CA ILE A 16 4.25 4.08 -12.86
C ILE A 16 4.71 2.89 -13.70
N LEU A 17 5.35 1.88 -13.09
CA LEU A 17 5.80 0.68 -13.79
C LEU A 17 4.93 -0.52 -13.37
N PRO A 18 4.20 -1.17 -14.30
CA PRO A 18 3.51 -2.41 -14.01
C PRO A 18 4.56 -3.49 -13.72
N GLY A 19 4.66 -3.91 -12.45
CA GLY A 19 5.59 -4.96 -12.03
C GLY A 19 6.30 -4.76 -10.69
N PHE A 20 6.18 -3.59 -10.04
CA PHE A 20 6.84 -3.31 -8.75
C PHE A 20 5.89 -3.27 -7.54
N ASP A 21 4.68 -3.81 -7.66
CA ASP A 21 3.76 -3.93 -6.53
C ASP A 21 4.30 -4.94 -5.51
N MET A 22 4.25 -4.57 -4.21
CA MET A 22 4.68 -5.42 -3.10
C MET A 22 3.89 -6.73 -3.13
N LYS A 23 4.59 -7.87 -3.17
CA LYS A 23 3.97 -9.20 -3.12
C LYS A 23 3.45 -9.56 -1.73
N ALA A 24 2.43 -10.40 -1.67
CA ALA A 24 1.77 -10.84 -0.44
C ALA A 24 2.76 -11.34 0.61
N LYS A 25 3.75 -12.15 0.21
CA LYS A 25 4.79 -12.64 1.13
C LYS A 25 5.53 -11.50 1.83
N GLN A 26 5.95 -10.47 1.09
CA GLN A 26 6.67 -9.33 1.64
C GLN A 26 5.75 -8.46 2.51
N PHE A 27 4.50 -8.25 2.07
CA PHE A 27 3.51 -7.52 2.84
C PHE A 27 3.24 -8.19 4.19
N ASN A 28 2.98 -9.49 4.19
CA ASN A 28 2.66 -10.29 5.39
C ASN A 28 3.86 -10.44 6.33
N GLN A 29 5.08 -10.40 5.82
CA GLN A 29 6.29 -10.34 6.66
C GLN A 29 6.45 -8.99 7.36
N ARG A 30 6.00 -7.91 6.70
CA ARG A 30 6.17 -6.54 7.20
C ARG A 30 5.03 -6.10 8.11
N TYR A 31 3.81 -6.54 7.84
CA TYR A 31 2.61 -6.10 8.54
C TYR A 31 1.82 -7.28 9.08
N ARG A 32 1.54 -7.24 10.38
CA ARG A 32 0.65 -8.21 11.04
C ARG A 32 -0.82 -7.93 10.69
N ILE A 33 -1.67 -8.93 10.91
CA ILE A 33 -3.12 -8.73 10.96
C ILE A 33 -3.45 -7.68 12.03
N GLY A 34 -4.38 -6.79 11.74
CA GLY A 34 -4.74 -5.64 12.58
C GLY A 34 -3.82 -4.42 12.42
N ALA A 35 -2.89 -4.42 11.46
CA ALA A 35 -2.04 -3.27 11.16
C ALA A 35 -2.87 -2.12 10.58
N SER A 36 -2.57 -0.89 11.02
CA SER A 36 -3.29 0.32 10.62
C SER A 36 -2.75 0.92 9.33
N PHE A 37 -3.65 1.36 8.47
CA PHE A 37 -3.34 2.01 7.20
C PHE A 37 -4.32 3.15 6.92
N ILE A 38 -3.94 4.01 6.00
CA ILE A 38 -4.84 4.92 5.30
C ILE A 38 -5.14 4.33 3.93
N TYR A 39 -6.42 4.01 3.68
CA TYR A 39 -6.93 3.63 2.38
C TYR A 39 -7.13 4.87 1.51
N GLN A 40 -6.42 4.91 0.39
CA GLN A 40 -6.36 6.05 -0.52
C GLN A 40 -6.01 5.60 -1.94
N PRO A 41 -7.01 5.25 -2.78
CA PRO A 41 -6.80 4.82 -4.16
C PRO A 41 -6.10 5.87 -5.02
N ASN A 42 -6.38 7.15 -4.76
CA ASN A 42 -5.74 8.27 -5.42
C ASN A 42 -4.83 9.01 -4.44
N LYS A 43 -3.54 8.68 -4.46
CA LYS A 43 -2.51 9.25 -3.57
C LYS A 43 -2.25 10.74 -3.77
N ILE A 44 -2.74 11.33 -4.87
CA ILE A 44 -2.57 12.76 -5.16
C ILE A 44 -3.59 13.60 -4.40
N LEU A 45 -4.81 13.06 -4.22
CA LEU A 45 -5.89 13.76 -3.54
C LEU A 45 -5.70 13.70 -2.03
N ARG A 46 -5.97 14.80 -1.31
CA ARG A 46 -5.99 14.76 0.16
C ARG A 46 -7.23 14.00 0.66
N GLY A 47 -7.09 13.38 1.82
CA GLY A 47 -8.14 12.55 2.42
C GLY A 47 -7.93 11.07 2.14
N GLY A 48 -8.31 10.25 3.11
CA GLY A 48 -8.20 8.80 3.07
C GLY A 48 -8.87 8.21 4.30
N THR A 49 -9.31 6.96 4.19
CA THR A 49 -10.05 6.30 5.25
C THR A 49 -9.09 5.50 6.14
N PRO A 50 -9.04 5.73 7.45
CA PRO A 50 -8.25 4.88 8.34
C PRO A 50 -8.88 3.49 8.43
N VAL A 51 -8.08 2.46 8.20
CA VAL A 51 -8.50 1.06 8.15
C VAL A 51 -7.49 0.16 8.86
N LYS A 52 -7.90 -1.06 9.19
CA LYS A 52 -7.02 -2.12 9.68
C LYS A 52 -7.08 -3.33 8.76
N THR A 53 -5.97 -4.06 8.64
CA THR A 53 -5.97 -5.37 7.96
C THR A 53 -6.76 -6.39 8.78
N VAL A 54 -7.60 -7.17 8.13
CA VAL A 54 -8.43 -8.20 8.77
C VAL A 54 -7.81 -9.59 8.60
N ASP A 55 -7.13 -9.82 7.46
CA ASP A 55 -6.45 -11.09 7.14
C ASP A 55 -5.11 -10.81 6.44
N LYS A 56 -4.36 -11.87 6.15
CA LYS A 56 -3.15 -11.86 5.33
C LYS A 56 -3.46 -11.41 3.91
N ALA A 57 -2.55 -10.63 3.34
CA ALA A 57 -2.56 -10.29 1.93
C ALA A 57 -2.39 -11.55 1.06
N LYS A 58 -2.97 -11.52 -0.14
CA LYS A 58 -2.96 -12.60 -1.13
C LYS A 58 -2.57 -12.03 -2.49
N ASP A 59 -1.74 -12.77 -3.22
CA ASP A 59 -1.39 -12.44 -4.59
C ASP A 59 -2.50 -12.96 -5.53
N LEU A 60 -2.98 -12.08 -6.40
CA LEU A 60 -3.79 -12.40 -7.57
C LEU A 60 -2.92 -12.34 -8.83
N THR A 61 -3.48 -12.70 -9.98
CA THR A 61 -2.75 -12.75 -11.27
C THR A 61 -1.98 -11.46 -11.55
N ASN A 62 -2.56 -10.30 -11.26
CA ASN A 62 -2.01 -8.99 -11.63
C ASN A 62 -1.77 -8.03 -10.46
N CYS A 63 -2.11 -8.41 -9.23
CA CYS A 63 -2.02 -7.50 -8.08
C CYS A 63 -1.96 -8.25 -6.75
N THR A 64 -1.66 -7.53 -5.68
CA THR A 64 -1.74 -8.04 -4.30
C THR A 64 -2.91 -7.36 -3.61
N VAL A 65 -3.79 -8.16 -2.99
CA VAL A 65 -4.96 -7.65 -2.26
C VAL A 65 -4.92 -8.03 -0.79
N VAL A 66 -5.57 -7.24 0.05
CA VAL A 66 -5.74 -7.52 1.47
C VAL A 66 -7.14 -7.13 1.91
N GLU A 67 -7.67 -7.86 2.90
CA GLU A 67 -8.94 -7.53 3.53
C GLU A 67 -8.76 -6.41 4.56
N ILE A 68 -9.69 -5.46 4.59
CA ILE A 68 -9.69 -4.28 5.45
C ILE A 68 -11.01 -4.14 6.22
N SER A 69 -10.94 -3.44 7.37
CA SER A 69 -12.02 -3.33 8.35
C SER A 69 -13.26 -2.54 7.92
N THR A 70 -13.22 -1.87 6.77
CA THR A 70 -14.32 -1.03 6.26
C THR A 70 -14.48 -1.24 4.76
N GLU A 71 -15.60 -0.79 4.19
CA GLU A 71 -15.79 -0.79 2.74
C GLU A 71 -14.60 -0.13 2.01
N PRO A 72 -14.14 -0.71 0.88
CA PRO A 72 -14.75 -1.80 0.10
C PRO A 72 -14.38 -3.23 0.55
N TYR A 73 -13.86 -3.42 1.77
CA TYR A 73 -13.43 -4.68 2.37
C TYR A 73 -12.23 -5.37 1.74
N PHE A 74 -12.08 -5.38 0.42
CA PHE A 74 -10.89 -5.90 -0.25
C PHE A 74 -10.25 -4.81 -1.11
N VAL A 75 -8.98 -4.52 -0.86
CA VAL A 75 -8.26 -3.46 -1.57
C VAL A 75 -6.90 -3.94 -2.02
N ARG A 76 -6.39 -3.34 -3.11
CA ARG A 76 -5.00 -3.56 -3.51
C ARG A 76 -4.07 -2.92 -2.48
N THR A 77 -2.96 -3.58 -2.16
CA THR A 77 -2.02 -3.11 -1.14
C THR A 77 -1.31 -1.81 -1.54
N ASP A 78 -1.24 -1.48 -2.82
CA ASP A 78 -0.68 -0.21 -3.31
C ASP A 78 -1.59 0.98 -3.03
N TYR A 79 -2.88 0.78 -2.72
CA TYR A 79 -3.79 1.83 -2.26
C TYR A 79 -3.72 2.09 -0.75
N LEU A 80 -2.82 1.41 -0.05
CA LEU A 80 -2.62 1.58 1.37
C LEU A 80 -1.34 2.36 1.68
N THR A 81 -1.43 3.30 2.60
CA THR A 81 -0.29 3.99 3.18
C THR A 81 -0.22 3.64 4.67
N PRO A 82 0.91 3.12 5.19
CA PRO A 82 1.06 2.87 6.61
C PRO A 82 0.76 4.14 7.43
N ALA A 83 -0.07 4.01 8.46
CA ALA A 83 -0.42 5.10 9.37
C ALA A 83 0.59 5.25 10.52
#